data_AF-E6YUJ6-F1
#
_entry.id   AF-E6YUJ6-F1
#
_cell.length_a   1.000
_cell.length_b   1.000
_cell.length_c   1.000
_cell.angle_alpha   90.00
_cell.angle_beta   90.00
_cell.angle_gamma   90.00
#
_symmetry.space_group_name_H-M   'P 1'
#
loop_
_entity.id
_entity.type
_entity.pdbx_description
1 polymer ?
#
loop_
_entity_poly.entity_id
_entity_poly.type
_entity_poly.pdbx_seq_one_letter_code
_entity_poly.pdbx_strand_id
1 'polypeptide(L)'
;MSSFSLDQTQNCESEANFQRCTFDEEGVRRLYKYSKSFCALMVLSVLFIFFVTWGVYSLTGNPRVKSYFFSELMEKDPNTLNEHEKLIRLEVLFFRMPHDGKVADALAVAYLEAGRFQDSVNTYLYALHLNGETAPRLLGYGLALVNYEGGIITQEAQDIFQKAVNLAPKDFYPHLLLASAFHQSGQSSQAVQLLQNFLNQTPKNIKGRSHIEEMIIQLRSVSDEQDLD
;
A
#
# COMPACT_ATOMS: atom_id res chain seq x y z
N MET A 1 -16.59 -42.83 3.32
CA MET A 1 -16.15 -43.48 2.06
C MET A 1 -14.99 -42.66 1.52
N SER A 2 -13.76 -43.12 1.42
CA SER A 2 -13.08 -44.37 1.79
C SER A 2 -11.59 -44.03 1.78
N SER A 3 -10.88 -44.51 2.79
CA SER A 3 -9.45 -44.34 3.07
C SER A 3 -8.55 -44.64 1.88
N PHE A 4 -7.61 -43.73 1.60
CA PHE A 4 -6.51 -43.94 0.67
C PHE A 4 -5.37 -44.66 1.42
N SER A 5 -5.38 -45.99 1.36
CA SER A 5 -4.30 -46.83 1.88
C SER A 5 -3.27 -47.04 0.76
N LEU A 6 -2.18 -46.27 0.82
CA LEU A 6 -0.91 -46.59 0.17
C LEU A 6 -0.28 -47.72 0.99
N ASP A 7 -0.42 -48.96 0.53
CA ASP A 7 0.48 -50.01 1.00
C ASP A 7 0.69 -51.07 -0.08
N GLN A 8 1.92 -51.59 -0.11
CA GLN A 8 2.43 -52.70 -0.91
C GLN A 8 2.90 -52.40 -2.35
N THR A 9 4.13 -51.91 -2.48
CA THR A 9 5.11 -52.46 -3.46
C THR A 9 6.57 -52.35 -2.97
N GLN A 10 6.83 -52.54 -1.67
CA GLN A 10 8.19 -52.65 -1.15
C GLN A 10 8.31 -53.96 -0.38
N ASN A 11 9.17 -54.87 -0.84
CA ASN A 11 9.56 -56.05 -0.09
C ASN A 11 10.99 -55.82 0.38
N CYS A 12 11.18 -55.69 1.69
CA CYS A 12 12.51 -55.51 2.29
C CYS A 12 12.80 -56.76 3.13
N GLU A 13 13.78 -57.56 2.70
CA GLU A 13 14.29 -58.68 3.48
C GLU A 13 15.45 -58.21 4.39
N SER A 14 15.50 -58.78 5.59
CA SER A 14 16.50 -58.49 6.61
C SER A 14 17.38 -59.72 6.81
N GLU A 15 18.59 -59.68 6.26
CA GLU A 15 19.70 -60.51 6.75
C GLU A 15 20.70 -59.64 7.51
N ALA A 16 21.28 -60.23 8.55
CA ALA A 16 21.97 -59.56 9.64
C ALA A 16 22.84 -58.37 9.18
N ASN A 17 22.40 -57.18 9.60
CA ASN A 17 23.10 -55.89 9.55
C ASN A 17 23.18 -55.12 8.22
N PHE A 18 22.37 -55.41 7.21
CA PHE A 18 22.15 -54.41 6.15
C PHE A 18 20.76 -54.53 5.51
N GLN A 19 19.95 -53.49 5.64
CA GLN A 19 18.63 -53.43 5.03
C GLN A 19 18.75 -52.91 3.61
N ARG A 20 18.54 -53.78 2.61
CA ARG A 20 18.60 -53.41 1.19
C ARG A 20 17.22 -53.59 0.59
N CYS A 21 16.48 -52.49 0.45
CA CYS A 21 15.21 -52.50 -0.26
C CYS A 21 15.51 -52.44 -1.77
N THR A 22 15.25 -53.54 -2.47
CA THR A 22 15.36 -53.59 -3.93
C THR A 22 14.05 -53.13 -4.54
N PHE A 23 14.12 -52.10 -5.38
CA PHE A 23 12.97 -51.63 -6.15
C PHE A 23 12.71 -52.62 -7.28
N ASP A 24 11.51 -53.22 -7.30
CA ASP A 24 11.12 -54.19 -8.33
C ASP A 24 10.96 -53.50 -9.70
N GLU A 25 11.94 -53.70 -10.59
CA GLU A 25 11.90 -53.18 -11.96
C GLU A 25 10.76 -53.78 -12.82
N GLU A 26 10.24 -54.96 -12.46
CA GLU A 26 9.17 -55.61 -13.23
C GLU A 26 7.80 -54.97 -12.94
N GLY A 27 7.57 -54.50 -11.71
CA GLY A 27 6.38 -53.74 -11.31
C GLY A 27 6.24 -52.41 -12.04
N VAL A 28 7.35 -51.67 -12.20
CA VAL A 28 7.36 -50.37 -12.91
C VAL A 28 7.04 -50.56 -14.40
N ARG A 29 7.53 -51.65 -15.02
CA ARG A 29 7.23 -51.98 -16.43
C ARG A 29 5.76 -52.34 -16.67
N ARG A 30 5.04 -52.88 -15.67
CA ARG A 30 3.60 -53.18 -15.81
C ARG A 30 2.71 -51.94 -15.70
N LEU A 31 3.15 -50.90 -14.99
CA LEU A 31 2.34 -49.68 -14.82
C LEU A 31 2.29 -48.79 -16.07
N TYR A 32 3.11 -49.08 -17.09
CA TYR A 32 3.09 -48.37 -18.37
C TYR A 32 2.87 -49.29 -19.57
N LYS A 33 1.94 -50.24 -19.44
CA LYS A 33 1.34 -50.89 -20.62
C LYS A 33 0.10 -50.11 -21.07
N TYR A 34 0.32 -48.84 -21.37
CA TYR A 34 -0.69 -47.99 -22.00
C TYR A 34 -0.98 -48.60 -23.38
N SER A 35 -2.22 -49.04 -23.63
CA SER A 35 -2.56 -49.62 -24.93
C SER A 35 -2.30 -48.57 -26.02
N LYS A 36 -1.87 -48.99 -27.21
CA LYS A 36 -1.60 -48.08 -28.33
C LYS A 36 -2.79 -47.13 -28.57
N SER A 37 -4.01 -47.62 -28.35
CA SER A 37 -5.27 -46.87 -28.41
C SER A 37 -5.37 -45.80 -27.32
N PHE A 38 -4.96 -46.10 -26.09
CA PHE A 38 -4.99 -45.13 -25.01
C PHE A 38 -3.94 -44.03 -25.25
N CYS A 39 -2.74 -44.36 -25.73
CA CYS A 39 -1.70 -43.37 -26.07
C CYS A 39 -2.19 -42.45 -27.20
N ALA A 40 -2.87 -43.02 -28.20
CA ALA A 40 -3.48 -42.23 -29.27
C ALA A 40 -4.56 -41.27 -28.75
N LEU A 41 -5.39 -41.70 -27.79
CA LEU A 41 -6.41 -40.83 -27.17
C LEU A 41 -5.78 -39.69 -26.35
N MET A 42 -4.69 -39.96 -25.63
CA MET A 42 -3.94 -38.97 -24.87
C MET A 42 -3.30 -37.90 -25.78
N VAL A 43 -2.77 -38.31 -26.93
CA VAL A 43 -2.22 -37.38 -27.93
C VAL A 43 -3.33 -36.56 -28.59
N LEU A 44 -4.46 -37.20 -28.90
CA LEU A 44 -5.60 -36.54 -29.53
C LEU A 44 -6.26 -35.51 -28.61
N SER A 45 -6.30 -35.75 -27.29
CA SER A 45 -6.83 -34.79 -26.32
C SER A 45 -5.93 -33.56 -26.15
N VAL A 46 -4.60 -33.72 -26.13
CA VAL A 46 -3.66 -32.59 -26.09
C VAL A 46 -3.73 -31.75 -27.36
N LEU A 47 -3.81 -32.40 -28.52
CA LEU A 47 -4.01 -31.69 -29.80
C LEU A 47 -5.34 -30.95 -29.81
N PHE A 48 -6.42 -31.58 -29.33
CA PHE A 48 -7.72 -30.94 -29.22
C PHE A 48 -7.68 -29.67 -28.37
N ILE A 49 -7.06 -29.72 -27.18
CA ILE A 49 -6.89 -28.52 -26.33
C ILE A 49 -6.11 -27.45 -27.08
N PHE A 50 -5.01 -27.79 -27.76
CA PHE A 50 -4.21 -26.84 -28.53
C PHE A 50 -5.04 -26.14 -29.62
N PHE A 51 -5.82 -26.90 -30.40
CA PHE A 51 -6.68 -26.36 -31.45
C PHE A 51 -7.85 -25.54 -30.90
N VAL A 52 -8.44 -25.94 -29.79
CA VAL A 52 -9.51 -25.15 -29.14
C VAL A 52 -8.94 -23.84 -28.58
N THR A 53 -7.82 -23.87 -27.86
CA THR A 53 -7.17 -22.64 -27.36
C THR A 53 -6.74 -21.74 -28.50
N TRP A 54 -6.18 -22.29 -29.58
CA TRP A 54 -5.84 -21.54 -30.79
C TRP A 54 -7.08 -20.93 -31.43
N GLY A 55 -8.15 -21.70 -31.61
CA GLY A 55 -9.39 -21.26 -32.24
C GLY A 55 -10.08 -20.17 -31.44
N VAL A 56 -10.19 -20.35 -30.11
CA VAL A 56 -10.71 -19.34 -29.19
C VAL A 56 -9.84 -18.09 -29.28
N TYR A 57 -8.51 -18.20 -29.17
CA TYR A 57 -7.61 -17.05 -29.26
C TYR A 57 -7.64 -16.37 -30.64
N SER A 58 -7.85 -17.11 -31.72
CA SER A 58 -7.97 -16.52 -33.07
C SER A 58 -9.30 -15.79 -33.27
N LEU A 59 -10.36 -16.20 -32.58
CA LEU A 59 -11.68 -15.56 -32.65
C LEU A 59 -11.81 -14.38 -31.67
N THR A 60 -11.25 -14.49 -30.47
CA THR A 60 -11.40 -13.51 -29.39
C THR A 60 -10.14 -12.70 -29.09
N GLY A 61 -8.97 -13.21 -29.47
CA GLY A 61 -7.68 -12.57 -29.23
C GLY A 61 -7.33 -11.57 -30.32
N ASN A 62 -6.60 -10.53 -29.92
CA ASN A 62 -6.08 -9.52 -30.83
C ASN A 62 -4.54 -9.45 -30.70
N PRO A 63 -3.79 -10.09 -31.62
CA PRO A 63 -2.33 -10.19 -31.53
C PRO A 63 -1.60 -8.86 -31.78
N ARG A 64 -2.33 -7.77 -32.09
CA ARG A 64 -1.76 -6.42 -32.28
C ARG A 64 -1.93 -5.52 -31.07
N VAL A 65 -2.58 -5.98 -30.00
CA VAL A 65 -2.65 -5.23 -28.73
C VAL A 65 -1.28 -5.31 -28.07
N LYS A 66 -0.47 -4.29 -28.31
CA LYS A 66 0.78 -4.09 -27.58
C LYS A 66 0.45 -3.83 -26.11
N SER A 67 1.22 -4.42 -25.19
CA SER A 67 1.08 -4.31 -23.73
C SER A 67 1.47 -2.93 -23.17
N TYR A 68 1.14 -1.86 -23.89
CA TYR A 68 1.81 -0.56 -23.83
C TYR A 68 1.64 0.26 -22.57
N PHE A 69 0.75 -0.13 -21.67
CA PHE A 69 0.42 0.76 -20.58
C PHE A 69 1.60 1.03 -19.65
N PHE A 70 2.46 0.04 -19.37
CA PHE A 70 3.62 0.27 -18.50
C PHE A 70 4.80 0.92 -19.23
N SER A 71 5.19 0.42 -20.42
CA SER A 71 6.36 0.94 -21.12
C SER A 71 6.17 2.39 -21.56
N GLU A 72 5.00 2.72 -22.10
CA GLU A 72 4.68 4.08 -22.54
C GLU A 72 4.62 5.06 -21.36
N LEU A 73 4.03 4.64 -20.22
CA LEU A 73 3.98 5.46 -19.01
C LEU A 73 5.36 5.71 -18.39
N MET A 74 6.27 4.75 -18.51
CA MET A 74 7.63 4.85 -17.99
C MET A 74 8.57 5.63 -18.91
N GLU A 75 8.32 5.63 -20.22
CA GLU A 75 9.08 6.39 -21.22
C GLU A 75 8.68 7.87 -21.28
N LYS A 76 7.44 8.22 -20.91
CA LYS A 76 7.01 9.61 -20.81
C LYS A 76 7.82 10.38 -19.75
N ASP A 77 8.10 11.65 -20.06
CA ASP A 77 8.68 12.60 -19.10
C ASP A 77 7.74 12.73 -17.88
N PRO A 78 8.21 12.48 -16.65
CA PRO A 78 7.41 12.62 -15.43
C PRO A 78 6.67 13.95 -15.30
N ASN A 79 7.22 15.04 -15.85
CA ASN A 79 6.63 16.37 -15.77
C ASN A 79 5.44 16.56 -16.74
N THR A 80 5.32 15.70 -17.73
CA THR A 80 4.24 15.74 -18.74
C THR A 80 3.05 14.85 -18.38
N LEU A 81 3.18 14.03 -17.34
CA LEU A 81 2.14 13.12 -16.91
C LEU A 81 0.98 13.86 -16.26
N ASN A 82 -0.25 13.42 -16.56
CA ASN A 82 -1.41 13.85 -15.78
C ASN A 82 -1.39 13.18 -14.39
N GLU A 83 -2.19 13.69 -13.44
CA GLU A 83 -2.18 13.19 -12.05
C GLU A 83 -2.53 11.69 -11.94
N HIS A 84 -3.47 11.23 -12.76
CA HIS A 84 -3.85 9.81 -12.80
C HIS A 84 -2.70 8.93 -13.33
N GLU A 85 -1.99 9.38 -14.36
CA GLU A 85 -0.82 8.72 -14.93
C GLU A 85 0.32 8.67 -13.92
N LYS A 86 0.58 9.76 -13.19
CA LYS A 86 1.58 9.80 -12.11
C LYS A 86 1.25 8.77 -11.03
N LEU A 87 -0.01 8.72 -10.59
CA LEU A 87 -0.45 7.76 -9.57
C LEU A 87 -0.20 6.32 -10.03
N ILE A 88 -0.67 5.93 -11.22
CA ILE A 88 -0.42 4.58 -11.76
C ILE A 88 1.08 4.30 -11.83
N ARG A 89 1.87 5.27 -12.31
CA ARG A 89 3.32 5.10 -12.44
C ARG A 89 3.94 4.77 -11.09
N LEU A 90 3.54 5.50 -10.03
CA LEU A 90 3.98 5.25 -8.67
C LEU A 90 3.51 3.89 -8.14
N GLU A 91 2.27 3.48 -8.42
CA GLU A 91 1.78 2.14 -8.04
C GLU A 91 2.62 1.03 -8.66
N VAL A 92 2.92 1.13 -9.96
CA VAL A 92 3.74 0.10 -10.63
C VAL A 92 5.18 0.15 -10.13
N LEU A 93 5.75 1.33 -9.89
CA LEU A 93 7.08 1.47 -9.28
C LEU A 93 7.13 0.81 -7.90
N PHE A 94 6.13 1.06 -7.07
CA PHE A 94 6.04 0.51 -5.71
C PHE A 94 5.90 -1.01 -5.76
N PHE A 95 5.08 -1.55 -6.68
CA PHE A 95 4.96 -2.99 -6.87
C PHE A 95 6.28 -3.65 -7.27
N ARG A 96 7.08 -2.99 -8.10
CA ARG A 96 8.40 -3.49 -8.55
C ARG A 96 9.48 -3.34 -7.49
N MET A 97 9.41 -2.27 -6.70
CA MET A 97 10.42 -1.90 -5.71
C MET A 97 9.72 -1.60 -4.37
N PRO A 98 9.14 -2.62 -3.71
CA PRO A 98 8.33 -2.40 -2.52
C PRO A 98 9.14 -1.78 -1.39
N HIS A 99 10.44 -2.09 -1.29
CA HIS A 99 11.30 -1.55 -0.25
C HIS A 99 11.92 -0.18 -0.60
N ASP A 100 11.59 0.41 -1.74
CA ASP A 100 12.02 1.78 -2.05
C ASP A 100 11.14 2.77 -1.31
N GLY A 101 11.65 3.23 -0.18
CA GLY A 101 10.94 4.16 0.66
C GLY A 101 10.66 5.53 0.02
N LYS A 102 11.43 5.97 -0.99
CA LYS A 102 11.12 7.23 -1.69
C LYS A 102 9.88 7.07 -2.56
N VAL A 103 9.73 5.90 -3.17
CA VAL A 103 8.53 5.55 -3.94
C VAL A 103 7.35 5.39 -2.99
N ALA A 104 7.54 4.77 -1.82
CA ALA A 104 6.50 4.67 -0.78
C ALA A 104 6.01 6.06 -0.33
N ASP A 105 6.92 7.00 -0.06
CA ASP A 105 6.58 8.38 0.32
C ASP A 105 5.77 9.07 -0.78
N ALA A 106 6.25 9.01 -2.03
CA ALA A 106 5.58 9.65 -3.16
C ALA A 106 4.20 9.04 -3.44
N LEU A 107 4.07 7.72 -3.34
CA LEU A 107 2.79 7.03 -3.52
C LEU A 107 1.79 7.37 -2.42
N ALA A 108 2.23 7.47 -1.16
CA ALA A 108 1.37 7.85 -0.05
C ALA A 108 0.77 9.25 -0.23
N VAL A 109 1.58 10.21 -0.70
CA VAL A 109 1.13 11.56 -1.06
C VAL A 109 0.16 11.51 -2.23
N ALA A 110 0.48 10.79 -3.30
CA ALA A 110 -0.37 10.68 -4.48
C ALA A 110 -1.74 10.05 -4.14
N TYR A 111 -1.79 9.06 -3.23
CA TYR A 111 -3.06 8.51 -2.75
C TYR A 111 -3.88 9.52 -1.96
N LEU A 112 -3.23 10.37 -1.15
CA LEU A 112 -3.92 11.43 -0.42
C LEU A 112 -4.56 12.44 -1.37
N GLU A 113 -3.81 12.91 -2.36
CA GLU A 113 -4.26 13.86 -3.38
C GLU A 113 -5.38 13.28 -4.27
N ALA A 114 -5.31 11.97 -4.55
CA ALA A 114 -6.33 11.26 -5.31
C ALA A 114 -7.61 10.93 -4.52
N GLY A 115 -7.69 11.29 -3.23
CA GLY A 115 -8.83 10.97 -2.38
C GLY A 115 -8.91 9.51 -1.93
N ARG A 116 -7.87 8.71 -2.19
CA ARG A 116 -7.77 7.30 -1.79
C ARG A 116 -7.20 7.20 -0.38
N PHE A 117 -7.94 7.73 0.59
CA PHE A 117 -7.44 7.96 1.94
C PHE A 117 -7.00 6.68 2.65
N GLN A 118 -7.74 5.58 2.50
CA GLN A 118 -7.36 4.29 3.09
C GLN A 118 -6.01 3.78 2.56
N ASP A 119 -5.80 3.87 1.24
CA ASP A 119 -4.54 3.47 0.61
C ASP A 119 -3.40 4.40 1.04
N SER A 120 -3.68 5.69 1.19
CA SER A 120 -2.73 6.67 1.71
C SER A 120 -2.30 6.34 3.14
N VAL A 121 -3.25 6.07 4.05
CA VAL A 121 -2.98 5.66 5.44
C VAL A 121 -2.06 4.43 5.48
N ASN A 122 -2.41 3.38 4.73
CA ASN A 122 -1.62 2.15 4.68
C ASN A 122 -0.22 2.39 4.12
N THR A 123 -0.11 3.20 3.07
CA THR A 123 1.18 3.47 2.42
C THR A 123 2.06 4.38 3.28
N TYR A 124 1.50 5.35 4.00
CA TYR A 124 2.23 6.16 4.97
C TYR A 124 2.74 5.31 6.14
N LEU A 125 1.92 4.41 6.68
CA LEU A 125 2.36 3.47 7.72
C LEU A 125 3.54 2.63 7.24
N TYR A 126 3.44 2.10 6.03
CA TYR A 126 4.52 1.35 5.42
C TYR A 126 5.79 2.21 5.21
N ALA A 127 5.64 3.44 4.72
CA ALA A 127 6.75 4.38 4.55
C ALA A 127 7.39 4.78 5.90
N LEU A 128 6.63 4.91 6.97
CA LEU A 128 7.13 5.15 8.33
C LEU A 128 7.96 3.96 8.82
N HIS A 129 7.53 2.73 8.54
CA HIS A 129 8.31 1.53 8.87
C HIS A 129 9.61 1.43 8.07
N LEU A 130 9.61 1.78 6.79
CA LEU A 130 10.81 1.72 5.94
C LEU A 130 11.82 2.85 6.20
N ASN A 131 11.32 4.09 6.31
CA ASN A 131 12.14 5.30 6.30
C ASN A 131 12.26 5.99 7.66
N GLY A 132 11.56 5.50 8.67
CA GLY A 132 11.45 6.13 9.98
C GLY A 132 10.52 7.34 10.01
N GLU A 133 10.46 8.00 11.16
CA GLU A 133 9.63 9.18 11.36
C GLU A 133 10.34 10.45 10.86
N THR A 134 9.63 11.27 10.08
CA THR A 134 10.03 12.65 9.76
C THR A 134 8.79 13.54 9.88
N ALA A 135 8.97 14.84 10.16
CA ALA A 135 7.84 15.75 10.32
C ALA A 135 6.90 15.76 9.08
N PRO A 136 7.39 15.82 7.83
CA PRO A 136 6.50 15.76 6.65
C PRO A 136 5.74 14.45 6.54
N ARG A 137 6.37 13.32 6.88
CA ARG A 137 5.74 11.99 6.78
C ARG A 137 4.66 11.79 7.84
N LEU A 138 4.94 12.21 9.08
CA LEU A 138 3.94 12.23 10.14
C LEU A 138 2.78 13.17 9.81
N LEU A 139 3.06 14.34 9.24
CA LEU A 139 2.03 15.28 8.82
C LEU A 139 1.13 14.70 7.72
N GLY A 140 1.73 14.10 6.69
CA GLY A 140 0.99 13.39 5.64
C GLY A 140 0.16 12.22 6.16
N TYR A 141 0.72 11.43 7.08
CA TYR A 141 0.01 10.34 7.73
C TYR A 141 -1.18 10.81 8.56
N GLY A 142 -0.99 11.83 9.39
CA GLY A 142 -2.07 12.42 10.18
C GLY A 142 -3.17 13.02 9.30
N LEU A 143 -2.81 13.70 8.21
CA LEU A 143 -3.79 14.19 7.22
C LEU A 143 -4.54 13.06 6.53
N ALA A 144 -3.87 11.95 6.19
CA ALA A 144 -4.52 10.78 5.62
C ALA A 144 -5.53 10.17 6.59
N LEU A 145 -5.20 10.08 7.88
CA LEU A 145 -6.14 9.64 8.93
C LEU A 145 -7.36 10.57 9.02
N VAL A 146 -7.14 11.89 9.09
CA VAL A 146 -8.22 12.87 9.16
C VAL A 146 -9.17 12.75 7.96
N ASN A 147 -8.62 12.63 6.75
CA ASN A 147 -9.45 12.49 5.55
C ASN A 147 -10.15 11.12 5.48
N TYR A 148 -9.50 10.06 5.93
CA TYR A 148 -10.11 8.73 6.05
C TYR A 148 -11.33 8.76 6.99
N GLU A 149 -11.24 9.52 8.08
CA GLU A 149 -12.30 9.73 9.08
C GLU A 149 -13.29 10.84 8.68
N GLY A 150 -13.31 11.26 7.41
CA GLY A 150 -14.28 12.24 6.90
C GLY A 150 -14.09 13.67 7.43
N GLY A 151 -12.85 14.03 7.77
CA GLY A 151 -12.49 15.34 8.32
C GLY A 151 -12.48 15.41 9.85
N ILE A 152 -12.72 14.28 10.53
CA ILE A 152 -12.64 14.20 11.99
C ILE A 152 -11.19 13.98 12.41
N ILE A 153 -10.66 14.89 13.23
CA ILE A 153 -9.33 14.74 13.85
C ILE A 153 -9.49 13.87 15.09
N THR A 154 -9.15 12.60 14.95
CA THR A 154 -9.14 11.63 16.06
C THR A 154 -7.96 11.88 17.00
N GLN A 155 -8.01 11.27 18.19
CA GLN A 155 -6.89 11.33 19.14
C GLN A 155 -5.59 10.81 18.54
N GLU A 156 -5.67 9.75 17.71
CA GLU A 156 -4.50 9.21 17.01
C GLU A 156 -3.88 10.26 16.08
N ALA A 157 -4.68 10.92 15.24
CA ALA A 157 -4.18 11.97 14.35
C ALA A 157 -3.59 13.15 15.13
N GLN A 158 -4.21 13.53 16.25
CA GLN A 158 -3.69 14.56 17.15
C GLN A 158 -2.30 14.18 17.72
N ASP A 159 -2.13 12.94 18.19
CA ASP A 159 -0.85 12.46 18.73
C ASP A 159 0.24 12.45 17.64
N ILE A 160 -0.12 12.10 16.40
CA ILE A 160 0.76 12.17 15.24
C ILE A 160 1.17 13.62 14.93
N PHE A 161 0.24 14.57 14.96
CA PHE A 161 0.57 15.99 14.78
C PHE A 161 1.46 16.52 15.91
N GLN A 162 1.24 16.08 17.16
CA GLN A 162 2.09 16.43 18.28
C GLN A 162 3.53 15.90 18.09
N LYS A 163 3.70 14.68 17.60
CA LYS A 163 5.03 14.16 17.21
C LYS A 163 5.66 15.00 16.09
N ALA A 164 4.88 15.39 15.07
CA ALA A 164 5.36 16.22 13.98
C ALA A 164 5.83 17.61 14.47
N VAL A 165 5.12 18.23 15.42
CA VAL A 165 5.54 19.46 16.10
C VAL A 165 6.89 19.27 16.81
N ASN A 166 7.08 18.15 17.51
CA ASN A 166 8.32 17.87 18.23
C ASN A 166 9.52 17.68 17.28
N LEU A 167 9.30 17.07 16.09
CA LEU A 167 10.34 16.90 15.08
C LEU A 167 10.68 18.19 14.32
N ALA A 168 9.70 19.06 14.10
CA ALA A 168 9.87 20.32 13.39
C ALA A 168 9.25 21.51 14.15
N PRO A 169 9.83 21.93 15.29
CA PRO A 169 9.25 22.96 16.15
C PRO A 169 9.20 24.36 15.51
N LYS A 170 9.88 24.56 14.37
CA LYS A 170 9.88 25.81 13.61
C LYS A 170 8.95 25.78 12.40
N ASP A 171 8.36 24.63 12.09
CA ASP A 171 7.39 24.50 11.02
C ASP A 171 5.99 24.85 11.53
N PHE A 172 5.31 25.73 10.82
CA PHE A 172 3.99 26.22 11.23
C PHE A 172 2.88 25.22 10.90
N TYR A 173 3.06 24.37 9.90
CA TYR A 173 2.01 23.43 9.45
C TYR A 173 1.57 22.44 10.53
N PRO A 174 2.48 21.72 11.22
CA PRO A 174 2.10 20.84 12.33
C PRO A 174 1.37 21.57 13.45
N HIS A 175 1.76 22.82 13.75
CA HIS A 175 1.12 23.63 14.80
C HIS A 175 -0.32 24.01 14.43
N LEU A 176 -0.59 24.34 13.16
CA LEU A 176 -1.95 24.61 12.69
C LEU A 176 -2.84 23.37 12.81
N LEU A 177 -2.36 22.20 12.36
CA LEU A 177 -3.15 20.97 12.43
C LEU A 177 -3.43 20.53 13.87
N LEU A 178 -2.45 20.68 14.76
CA LEU A 178 -2.64 20.41 16.18
C LEU A 178 -3.61 21.42 16.83
N ALA A 179 -3.56 22.70 16.45
CA ALA A 179 -4.53 23.69 16.90
C ALA A 179 -5.95 23.38 16.39
N SER A 180 -6.09 22.91 15.15
CA SER A 180 -7.38 22.42 14.63
C SER A 180 -7.89 21.22 15.41
N ALA A 181 -7.00 20.30 15.82
CA ALA A 181 -7.36 19.17 16.68
C ALA A 181 -7.93 19.64 18.02
N PHE A 182 -7.23 20.56 18.70
CA PHE A 182 -7.70 21.17 19.94
C PHE A 182 -9.02 21.93 19.76
N HIS A 183 -9.21 22.62 18.65
CA HIS A 183 -10.45 23.30 18.37
C HIS A 183 -11.62 22.32 18.22
N GLN A 184 -11.43 21.24 17.46
CA GLN A 184 -12.46 20.22 17.25
C GLN A 184 -12.82 19.47 18.53
N SER A 185 -11.89 19.35 19.49
CA SER A 185 -12.16 18.80 20.82
C SER A 185 -12.78 19.81 21.80
N GLY A 186 -13.13 21.02 21.35
CA GLY A 186 -13.72 22.08 22.18
C GLY A 186 -12.70 22.85 23.04
N GLN A 187 -11.41 22.68 22.79
CA GLN A 187 -10.30 23.29 23.55
C GLN A 187 -9.72 24.50 22.81
N SER A 188 -10.58 25.39 22.31
CA SER A 188 -10.19 26.58 21.52
C SER A 188 -9.19 27.49 22.25
N SER A 189 -9.33 27.65 23.57
CA SER A 189 -8.39 28.43 24.38
C SER A 189 -6.97 27.84 24.39
N GLN A 190 -6.85 26.50 24.45
CA GLN A 190 -5.56 25.80 24.36
C GLN A 190 -4.97 25.92 22.95
N ALA A 191 -5.80 25.83 21.91
CA ALA A 191 -5.38 26.03 20.52
C ALA A 191 -4.77 27.43 20.32
N VAL A 192 -5.42 28.47 20.84
CA VAL A 192 -4.89 29.86 20.79
C VAL A 192 -3.56 29.98 21.52
N GLN A 193 -3.45 29.44 22.74
CA GLN A 193 -2.21 29.48 23.51
C GLN A 193 -1.06 28.79 22.78
N LEU A 194 -1.32 27.62 22.17
CA LEU A 194 -0.32 26.89 21.38
C LEU A 194 0.23 27.73 20.24
N LEU A 195 -0.65 28.34 19.44
CA LEU A 195 -0.28 29.16 18.30
C LEU A 195 0.43 30.46 18.71
N GLN A 196 -0.01 31.10 19.80
CA GLN A 196 0.66 32.28 20.34
C GLN A 196 2.07 31.97 20.83
N ASN A 197 2.25 30.85 21.53
CA ASN A 197 3.56 30.40 21.99
C ASN A 197 4.50 30.16 20.81
N PHE A 198 4.00 29.54 19.73
CA PHE A 198 4.77 29.39 18.50
C PHE A 198 5.19 30.75 17.91
N LEU A 199 4.27 31.72 17.79
CA LEU A 199 4.60 33.06 17.28
C LEU A 199 5.57 33.84 18.17
N ASN A 200 5.56 33.63 19.48
CA ASN A 200 6.47 34.28 20.42
C ASN A 200 7.90 33.72 20.33
N GLN A 201 8.05 32.46 19.94
CA GLN A 201 9.34 31.78 19.83
C GLN A 201 9.95 31.86 18.42
N THR A 202 9.22 32.43 17.46
CA THR A 202 9.62 32.48 16.06
C THR A 202 9.86 33.91 15.57
N PRO A 203 10.77 34.12 14.58
CA PRO A 203 10.99 35.43 13.99
C PRO A 203 9.73 36.02 13.35
N LYS A 204 9.64 37.35 13.25
CA LYS A 204 8.50 38.02 12.61
C LYS A 204 8.28 37.65 11.13
N ASN A 205 9.33 37.23 10.42
CA ASN A 205 9.30 36.86 9.00
C ASN A 205 9.26 35.33 8.78
N ILE A 206 8.57 34.57 9.63
CA ILE A 206 8.35 33.14 9.33
C ILE A 206 7.31 32.96 8.23
N LYS A 207 7.48 31.89 7.45
CA LYS A 207 6.45 31.40 6.54
C LYS A 207 5.19 31.02 7.33
N GLY A 208 4.02 31.33 6.79
CA GLY A 208 2.75 30.94 7.39
C GLY A 208 2.30 31.77 8.60
N ARG A 209 2.99 32.88 8.93
CA ARG A 209 2.57 33.79 10.01
C ARG A 209 1.12 34.25 9.85
N SER A 210 0.73 34.63 8.63
CA SER A 210 -0.64 35.06 8.32
C SER A 210 -1.68 33.98 8.60
N HIS A 211 -1.39 32.73 8.25
CA HIS A 211 -2.30 31.60 8.52
C HIS A 211 -2.49 31.36 10.01
N ILE A 212 -1.43 31.53 10.81
CA ILE A 212 -1.51 31.40 12.26
C ILE A 212 -2.30 32.55 12.87
N GLU A 213 -2.04 33.79 12.46
CA GLU A 213 -2.76 34.96 12.96
C GLU A 213 -4.26 34.88 12.60
N GLU A 214 -4.59 34.44 11.38
CA GLU A 214 -5.97 34.18 10.93
C GLU A 214 -6.64 33.09 11.78
N MET A 215 -5.98 31.96 11.99
CA MET A 215 -6.50 30.88 12.83
C MET A 215 -6.73 31.35 14.27
N ILE A 216 -5.82 32.14 14.85
CA ILE A 216 -6.01 32.71 16.20
C ILE A 216 -7.25 33.61 16.26
N ILE A 217 -7.48 34.43 15.23
CA ILE A 217 -8.67 35.30 15.16
C ILE A 217 -9.95 34.45 15.12
N GLN A 218 -9.99 33.42 14.27
CA GLN A 218 -11.12 32.51 14.16
C GLN A 218 -11.39 31.75 15.47
N LEU A 219 -10.36 31.27 16.14
CA LEU A 219 -10.51 30.52 17.39
C LEU A 219 -11.04 31.39 18.54
N ARG A 220 -10.67 32.69 18.56
CA ARG A 220 -11.15 33.64 19.57
C ARG A 220 -12.59 34.03 19.37
N SER A 221 -13.03 34.23 18.12
CA SER A 221 -14.45 34.54 17.87
C SER A 221 -15.36 33.41 18.37
N VAL A 222 -14.93 32.16 18.24
CA VAL A 222 -15.70 31.01 18.77
C VAL A 222 -15.67 30.94 20.30
N SER A 223 -14.54 31.25 20.94
CA SER A 223 -14.50 31.25 22.42
C SER A 223 -15.38 32.33 23.02
N ASP A 224 -15.40 33.53 22.42
CA ASP A 224 -16.20 34.65 22.92
C ASP A 224 -17.71 34.36 22.82
N GLU A 225 -18.13 33.57 21.82
CA GLU A 225 -19.52 33.08 21.70
C GLU A 225 -19.87 32.03 22.76
N GLN A 226 -18.94 31.16 23.14
CA GLN A 226 -19.17 30.11 24.15
C GLN A 226 -19.27 30.66 25.58
N ASP A 227 -18.66 31.81 25.86
CA ASP A 227 -18.72 32.47 27.18
C ASP A 227 -20.00 33.31 27.38
N LEU A 228 -20.86 33.43 26.36
CA LEU A 228 -22.10 34.22 26.39
C LEU A 228 -23.39 33.40 26.63
N ASP A 229 -23.29 32.06 26.65
CA ASP A 229 -24.38 31.10 26.95
C ASP A 229 -24.31 30.55 28.39
#